data_AF-A0A2V9DUS7-F1
#
_entry.id   AF-A0A2V9DUS7-F1
#
_cell.length_a   1.000
_cell.length_b   1.000
_cell.length_c   1.000
_cell.angle_alpha   90.00
_cell.angle_beta   90.00
_cell.angle_gamma   90.00
#
_symmetry.space_group_name_H-M   'P 1'
#
loop_
_entity.id
_entity.type
_entity.pdbx_description
1 polymer ?
#
loop_
_entity_poly.entity_id
_entity_poly.type
_entity_poly.pdbx_seq_one_letter_code
_entity_poly.pdbx_strand_id
1 'polypeptide(L)'
;ASCHLTNYNNTANPNHKTAGFPTTCATCHNTTGWAGAKFDHNTLTRFPLTGFHVNVSCQQCHINGRFAGTPTDCASCHITNYNNTTSPSHKAAGFPTTCATCHNTSGWAGAKFDHNTATKFPLTGFHTTVSCSSCHINGRFVGTPTDCASCHITNYNNTTSPSHKAAGFPTTCATCHNTTGWAGAKFDHNTLTRFPLTGFHVNVSCQQCHINGKFAGLGTACANCHITNYNNTTNPNHKAAGFPTDCSICHSTSQWLGAKFDHSKTNFPLTGFHVTVSCATCHVNGKFAGLGTACANCHITNYNNTTNPNHKASGFPQQCQVCHSTSAWIPSTFNHNQTRFPLTGAHTRVVCSNCHIGGKFAGTPTDCYSCHKAVYNAVTTPNHIAAGFPTNCSQCHTTTAWTGAKFNHASFPIYSGVHAGKWTTCNDCHVNPTNFTVFSCVTCHAHDKAPMDNKHSGVKNYVYNSSNCYSCHPNGTKP
;
A
#
# COMPACT_ATOMS: atom_id res chain seq x y z
N ALA A 1 -6.66 53.43 -9.18
CA ALA A 1 -7.73 54.09 -8.41
C ALA A 1 -7.18 55.36 -7.78
N SER A 2 -7.45 56.57 -8.32
CA SER A 2 -7.18 57.81 -7.53
C SER A 2 -7.81 59.09 -8.11
N CYS A 3 -7.88 59.29 -9.44
CA CYS A 3 -8.28 60.59 -10.00
C CYS A 3 -9.72 61.04 -9.69
N HIS A 4 -10.63 60.11 -9.37
CA HIS A 4 -12.05 60.43 -9.13
C HIS A 4 -12.56 59.98 -7.76
N LEU A 5 -11.67 59.66 -6.81
CA LEU A 5 -12.08 59.20 -5.48
C LEU A 5 -12.79 60.29 -4.67
N THR A 6 -12.34 61.55 -4.79
CA THR A 6 -13.01 62.71 -4.18
C THR A 6 -14.42 62.89 -4.75
N ASN A 7 -14.58 62.75 -6.08
CA ASN A 7 -15.89 62.84 -6.73
C ASN A 7 -16.82 61.71 -6.27
N TYR A 8 -16.30 60.48 -6.18
CA TYR A 8 -17.02 59.33 -5.65
C TYR A 8 -17.51 59.58 -4.21
N ASN A 9 -16.64 60.06 -3.33
CA ASN A 9 -16.95 60.33 -1.92
C ASN A 9 -17.94 61.49 -1.71
N ASN A 10 -17.95 62.48 -2.61
CA ASN A 10 -18.78 63.69 -2.49
C ASN A 10 -20.12 63.60 -3.21
N THR A 11 -20.46 62.46 -3.80
CA THR A 11 -21.77 62.24 -4.43
C THR A 11 -22.89 62.28 -3.39
N ALA A 12 -24.03 62.89 -3.76
CA ALA A 12 -25.17 63.07 -2.86
C ALA A 12 -26.46 62.37 -3.32
N ASN A 13 -26.57 62.00 -4.60
CA ASN A 13 -27.80 61.43 -5.16
C ASN A 13 -27.53 60.31 -6.19
N PRO A 14 -27.37 59.04 -5.76
CA PRO A 14 -27.18 58.59 -4.38
C PRO A 14 -25.75 58.87 -3.87
N ASN A 15 -25.56 58.86 -2.54
CA ASN A 15 -24.20 58.90 -1.96
C ASN A 15 -23.52 57.55 -2.14
N HIS A 16 -22.51 57.47 -3.00
CA HIS A 16 -21.90 56.18 -3.36
C HIS A 16 -21.19 55.50 -2.19
N LYS A 17 -20.54 56.28 -1.31
CA LYS A 17 -19.82 55.75 -0.15
C LYS A 17 -20.78 55.14 0.87
N THR A 18 -21.84 55.85 1.22
CA THR A 18 -22.86 55.39 2.18
C THR A 18 -23.70 54.24 1.60
N ALA A 19 -24.00 54.29 0.30
CA ALA A 19 -24.68 53.23 -0.42
C ALA A 19 -23.82 51.97 -0.60
N GLY A 20 -22.49 52.10 -0.50
CA GLY A 20 -21.53 51.02 -0.64
C GLY A 20 -21.29 50.57 -2.08
N PHE A 21 -21.48 51.44 -3.07
CA PHE A 21 -21.26 51.09 -4.47
C PHE A 21 -19.79 50.71 -4.77
N PRO A 22 -19.51 49.93 -5.82
CA PRO A 22 -18.14 49.66 -6.23
C PRO A 22 -17.50 50.89 -6.87
N THR A 23 -16.16 50.97 -6.84
CA THR A 23 -15.40 52.04 -7.51
C THR A 23 -15.19 51.79 -9.01
N THR A 24 -15.84 50.77 -9.58
CA THR A 24 -15.87 50.45 -11.00
C THR A 24 -16.97 51.26 -11.69
N CYS A 25 -16.71 52.54 -11.96
CA CYS A 25 -17.72 53.49 -12.44
C CYS A 25 -18.37 53.11 -13.78
N ALA A 26 -17.64 52.39 -14.65
CA ALA A 26 -18.08 52.00 -16.00
C ALA A 26 -19.31 51.07 -16.01
N THR A 27 -19.66 50.47 -14.88
CA THR A 27 -20.85 49.62 -14.74
C THR A 27 -22.15 50.43 -14.81
N CYS A 28 -22.13 51.68 -14.38
CA CYS A 28 -23.33 52.52 -14.24
C CYS A 28 -23.24 53.84 -15.03
N HIS A 29 -22.02 54.31 -15.29
CA HIS A 29 -21.75 55.59 -15.94
C HIS A 29 -20.99 55.38 -17.25
N ASN A 30 -21.26 56.25 -18.24
CA ASN A 30 -20.50 56.32 -19.49
C ASN A 30 -19.66 57.60 -19.53
N THR A 31 -18.71 57.65 -20.46
CA THR A 31 -17.77 58.77 -20.61
C THR A 31 -18.40 60.03 -21.23
N THR A 32 -19.61 59.92 -21.77
CA THR A 32 -20.34 61.01 -22.44
C THR A 32 -21.33 61.74 -21.53
N GLY A 33 -21.68 61.18 -20.37
CA GLY A 33 -22.59 61.78 -19.40
C GLY A 33 -22.64 61.01 -18.08
N TRP A 34 -22.32 61.69 -16.98
CA TRP A 34 -22.30 61.10 -15.63
C TRP A 34 -23.68 61.08 -14.95
N ALA A 35 -24.64 61.87 -15.44
CA ALA A 35 -26.01 61.91 -14.95
C ALA A 35 -26.90 60.88 -15.67
N GLY A 36 -27.87 60.28 -14.96
CA GLY A 36 -28.81 59.32 -15.54
C GLY A 36 -28.32 57.86 -15.58
N ALA A 37 -27.49 57.46 -14.60
CA ALA A 37 -27.03 56.08 -14.47
C ALA A 37 -28.21 55.10 -14.45
N LYS A 38 -28.17 54.09 -15.32
CA LYS A 38 -29.14 52.99 -15.33
C LYS A 38 -28.53 51.82 -14.58
N PHE A 39 -29.27 51.30 -13.60
CA PHE A 39 -28.89 50.12 -12.83
C PHE A 39 -29.90 49.02 -13.10
N ASP A 40 -29.46 47.93 -13.73
CA ASP A 40 -30.29 46.74 -13.94
C ASP A 40 -29.93 45.67 -12.92
N HIS A 41 -30.88 45.38 -12.03
CA HIS A 41 -30.70 44.44 -10.94
C HIS A 41 -30.47 43.01 -11.44
N ASN A 42 -31.03 42.63 -12.59
CA ASN A 42 -30.97 41.26 -13.11
C ASN A 42 -29.63 40.94 -13.77
N THR A 43 -28.94 41.95 -14.29
CA THR A 43 -27.66 41.78 -14.98
C THR A 43 -26.46 42.17 -14.12
N LEU A 44 -26.64 43.07 -13.14
CA LEU A 44 -25.55 43.59 -12.32
C LEU A 44 -25.47 42.98 -10.92
N THR A 45 -26.46 42.16 -10.52
CA THR A 45 -26.46 41.50 -9.21
C THR A 45 -26.69 39.99 -9.33
N ARG A 46 -26.44 39.26 -8.25
CA ARG A 46 -26.70 37.81 -8.16
C ARG A 46 -28.14 37.49 -7.75
N PHE A 47 -28.99 38.50 -7.61
CA PHE A 47 -30.37 38.34 -7.17
C PHE A 47 -31.30 38.90 -8.24
N PRO A 48 -31.74 38.10 -9.22
CA PRO A 48 -32.67 38.58 -10.22
C PRO A 48 -34.05 38.85 -9.60
N LEU A 49 -34.57 40.05 -9.82
CA LEU A 49 -35.92 40.44 -9.42
C LEU A 49 -36.91 39.71 -10.34
N THR A 50 -37.58 38.72 -9.77
CA THR A 50 -38.57 37.87 -10.45
C THR A 50 -39.85 37.81 -9.63
N GLY A 51 -40.97 37.56 -10.30
CA GLY A 51 -42.30 37.48 -9.67
C GLY A 51 -42.62 38.73 -8.85
N PHE A 52 -43.04 38.55 -7.60
CA PHE A 52 -43.44 39.69 -6.75
C PHE A 52 -42.30 40.63 -6.37
N HIS A 53 -41.03 40.21 -6.46
CA HIS A 53 -39.89 41.06 -6.14
C HIS A 53 -39.65 42.17 -7.17
N VAL A 54 -40.25 42.09 -8.36
CA VAL A 54 -40.11 43.11 -9.42
C VAL A 54 -40.70 44.47 -8.99
N ASN A 55 -41.73 44.45 -8.15
CA ASN A 55 -42.47 45.66 -7.76
C ASN A 55 -42.14 46.15 -6.33
N VAL A 56 -41.13 45.56 -5.68
CA VAL A 56 -40.70 45.92 -4.33
C VAL A 56 -39.86 47.19 -4.38
N SER A 57 -40.09 48.14 -3.47
CA SER A 57 -39.29 49.37 -3.43
C SER A 57 -37.89 49.09 -2.89
N CYS A 58 -36.88 49.81 -3.40
CA CYS A 58 -35.48 49.59 -3.02
C CYS A 58 -35.27 49.64 -1.50
N GLN A 59 -35.97 50.53 -0.79
CA GLN A 59 -35.84 50.70 0.67
C GLN A 59 -36.34 49.49 1.47
N GLN A 60 -37.21 48.65 0.90
CA GLN A 60 -37.68 47.43 1.56
C GLN A 60 -36.60 46.34 1.63
N CYS A 61 -35.60 46.38 0.74
CA CYS A 61 -34.48 45.44 0.73
C CYS A 61 -33.17 46.10 1.23
N HIS A 62 -32.95 47.36 0.88
CA HIS A 62 -31.74 48.11 1.18
C HIS A 62 -31.97 49.02 2.39
N ILE A 63 -31.92 48.42 3.57
CA ILE A 63 -32.13 49.10 4.85
C ILE A 63 -31.11 50.24 5.01
N ASN A 64 -31.61 51.41 5.44
CA ASN A 64 -30.83 52.65 5.58
C ASN A 64 -30.12 53.11 4.28
N GLY A 65 -30.63 52.69 3.11
CA GLY A 65 -30.05 53.05 1.82
C GLY A 65 -28.69 52.39 1.55
N ARG A 66 -28.34 51.31 2.27
CA ARG A 66 -27.14 50.52 2.01
C ARG A 66 -27.45 49.41 1.01
N PHE A 67 -26.82 49.47 -0.15
CA PHE A 67 -27.07 48.54 -1.26
C PHE A 67 -26.10 47.35 -1.27
N ALA A 68 -24.85 47.57 -0.84
CA ALA A 68 -23.86 46.50 -0.79
C ALA A 68 -24.00 45.58 0.42
N GLY A 69 -23.92 44.28 0.15
CA GLY A 69 -23.97 43.23 1.15
C GLY A 69 -25.39 42.87 1.61
N THR A 70 -26.43 43.34 0.91
CA THR A 70 -27.80 42.89 1.16
C THR A 70 -27.89 41.37 0.96
N PRO A 71 -28.38 40.62 1.96
CA PRO A 71 -28.54 39.17 1.85
C PRO A 71 -29.46 38.78 0.68
N THR A 72 -29.14 37.67 0.03
CA THR A 72 -29.88 37.17 -1.14
C THR A 72 -30.65 35.87 -0.86
N ASP A 73 -30.47 35.28 0.32
CA ASP A 73 -31.23 34.11 0.74
C ASP A 73 -32.60 34.54 1.28
N CYS A 74 -33.62 33.73 1.00
CA CYS A 74 -35.00 34.06 1.38
C CYS A 74 -35.17 34.24 2.88
N ALA A 75 -34.46 33.45 3.69
CA ALA A 75 -34.65 33.43 5.13
C ALA A 75 -34.18 34.74 5.78
N SER A 76 -33.06 35.33 5.35
CA SER A 76 -32.58 36.62 5.85
C SER A 76 -33.63 37.73 5.79
N CYS A 77 -34.55 37.70 4.82
CA CYS A 77 -35.62 38.68 4.68
C CYS A 77 -36.98 38.19 5.21
N HIS A 78 -37.28 36.90 5.06
CA HIS A 78 -38.61 36.32 5.33
C HIS A 78 -38.65 35.41 6.57
N ILE A 79 -37.65 35.44 7.45
CA ILE A 79 -37.63 34.58 8.66
C ILE A 79 -38.84 34.81 9.57
N THR A 80 -39.34 36.05 9.66
CA THR A 80 -40.56 36.35 10.43
C THR A 80 -41.78 35.67 9.81
N ASN A 81 -41.91 35.69 8.48
CA ASN A 81 -42.99 35.00 7.77
C ASN A 81 -42.88 33.49 8.01
N TYR A 82 -41.67 32.94 7.88
CA TYR A 82 -41.37 31.53 8.16
C TYR A 82 -41.78 31.13 9.59
N ASN A 83 -41.44 31.93 10.58
CA ASN A 83 -41.73 31.66 12.00
C ASN A 83 -43.23 31.78 12.33
N ASN A 84 -43.95 32.68 11.66
CA ASN A 84 -45.36 32.98 11.95
C ASN A 84 -46.34 32.16 11.10
N THR A 85 -45.87 31.42 10.09
CA THR A 85 -46.75 30.58 9.28
C THR A 85 -47.35 29.47 10.14
N THR A 86 -48.66 29.22 10.01
CA THR A 86 -49.40 28.21 10.78
C THR A 86 -49.97 27.07 9.93
N SER A 87 -50.04 27.23 8.61
CA SER A 87 -50.71 26.27 7.72
C SER A 87 -49.85 25.91 6.49
N PRO A 88 -48.92 24.95 6.60
CA PRO A 88 -48.43 24.30 7.83
C PRO A 88 -47.41 25.17 8.59
N SER A 89 -47.27 24.95 9.90
CA SER A 89 -46.24 25.63 10.69
C SER A 89 -44.84 25.14 10.33
N HIS A 90 -44.05 25.99 9.69
CA HIS A 90 -42.71 25.61 9.23
C HIS A 90 -41.76 25.35 10.39
N LYS A 91 -41.79 26.21 11.42
CA LYS A 91 -40.96 26.07 12.62
C LYS A 91 -41.30 24.79 13.40
N ALA A 92 -42.58 24.50 13.61
CA ALA A 92 -43.00 23.29 14.33
C ALA A 92 -42.72 22.02 13.52
N ALA A 93 -42.93 22.08 12.19
CA ALA A 93 -42.61 20.98 11.28
C ALA A 93 -41.10 20.72 11.13
N GLY A 94 -40.28 21.72 11.46
CA GLY A 94 -38.83 21.66 11.29
C GLY A 94 -38.40 21.72 9.83
N PHE A 95 -39.10 22.49 8.99
CA PHE A 95 -38.73 22.64 7.58
C PHE A 95 -37.38 23.35 7.42
N PRO A 96 -36.68 23.15 6.29
CA PRO A 96 -35.45 23.87 6.02
C PRO A 96 -35.75 25.32 5.61
N THR A 97 -34.77 26.20 5.78
CA THR A 97 -34.80 27.59 5.29
C THR A 97 -34.47 27.73 3.80
N THR A 98 -34.30 26.60 3.08
CA THR A 98 -34.13 26.54 1.62
C THR A 98 -35.48 26.64 0.91
N CYS A 99 -36.10 27.83 0.98
CA CYS A 99 -37.47 28.08 0.52
C CYS A 99 -37.73 27.65 -0.92
N ALA A 100 -36.72 27.74 -1.80
CA ALA A 100 -36.81 27.38 -3.22
C ALA A 100 -37.15 25.90 -3.48
N THR A 101 -37.07 25.04 -2.45
CA THR A 101 -37.50 23.64 -2.52
C THR A 101 -39.02 23.50 -2.68
N CYS A 102 -39.77 24.45 -2.15
CA CYS A 102 -41.23 24.40 -2.11
C CYS A 102 -41.89 25.63 -2.76
N HIS A 103 -41.25 26.78 -2.62
CA HIS A 103 -41.77 28.08 -3.05
C HIS A 103 -40.99 28.62 -4.25
N ASN A 104 -41.65 29.50 -4.99
CA ASN A 104 -41.02 30.30 -6.03
C ASN A 104 -41.35 31.77 -5.81
N THR A 105 -40.76 32.66 -6.62
CA THR A 105 -40.92 34.11 -6.48
C THR A 105 -42.26 34.64 -7.00
N SER A 106 -43.06 33.80 -7.68
CA SER A 106 -44.40 34.15 -8.19
C SER A 106 -45.46 34.17 -7.09
N GLY A 107 -45.18 33.60 -5.91
CA GLY A 107 -46.05 33.67 -4.74
C GLY A 107 -45.76 32.60 -3.69
N TRP A 108 -46.19 32.89 -2.45
CA TRP A 108 -46.05 31.96 -1.33
C TRP A 108 -47.12 30.85 -1.32
N ALA A 109 -48.27 31.08 -1.95
CA ALA A 109 -49.36 30.10 -2.06
C ALA A 109 -49.07 29.03 -3.12
N GLY A 110 -49.61 27.82 -2.93
CA GLY A 110 -49.49 26.72 -3.90
C GLY A 110 -48.11 26.09 -3.95
N ALA A 111 -47.40 26.08 -2.82
CA ALA A 111 -46.11 25.41 -2.68
C ALA A 111 -46.18 23.96 -3.18
N LYS A 112 -45.20 23.55 -3.99
CA LYS A 112 -45.09 22.19 -4.50
C LYS A 112 -43.85 21.55 -3.90
N PHE A 113 -44.02 20.39 -3.30
CA PHE A 113 -42.93 19.61 -2.73
C PHE A 113 -42.91 18.23 -3.38
N ASP A 114 -41.79 17.87 -3.99
CA ASP A 114 -41.55 16.53 -4.51
C ASP A 114 -40.62 15.78 -3.54
N HIS A 115 -41.19 14.82 -2.83
CA HIS A 115 -40.48 14.04 -1.82
C HIS A 115 -39.29 13.26 -2.39
N ASN A 116 -39.38 12.78 -3.63
CA ASN A 116 -38.37 11.91 -4.22
C ASN A 116 -37.13 12.69 -4.68
N THR A 117 -37.28 13.98 -4.97
CA THR A 117 -36.16 14.86 -5.34
C THR A 117 -35.60 15.61 -4.14
N ALA A 118 -36.46 15.96 -3.17
CA ALA A 118 -36.05 16.74 -2.02
C ALA A 118 -35.49 15.91 -0.84
N THR A 119 -35.70 14.59 -0.83
CA THR A 119 -35.27 13.72 0.27
C THR A 119 -34.43 12.55 -0.22
N LYS A 120 -33.67 11.94 0.71
CA LYS A 120 -32.89 10.72 0.44
C LYS A 120 -33.72 9.43 0.52
N PHE A 121 -35.00 9.54 0.87
CA PHE A 121 -35.90 8.40 0.99
C PHE A 121 -36.95 8.47 -0.12
N PRO A 122 -36.71 7.82 -1.27
CA PRO A 122 -37.69 7.80 -2.34
C PRO A 122 -38.90 6.97 -1.93
N LEU A 123 -40.10 7.56 -2.03
CA LEU A 123 -41.37 6.86 -1.88
C LEU A 123 -41.54 5.93 -3.09
N THR A 124 -41.42 4.64 -2.82
CA THR A 124 -41.55 3.57 -3.83
C THR A 124 -42.51 2.48 -3.34
N GLY A 125 -43.14 1.79 -4.29
CA GLY A 125 -44.09 0.72 -3.99
C GLY A 125 -45.19 1.16 -3.03
N PHE A 126 -45.44 0.38 -1.98
CA PHE A 126 -46.49 0.67 -1.00
C PHE A 126 -46.32 2.00 -0.25
N HIS A 127 -45.11 2.56 -0.18
CA HIS A 127 -44.88 3.85 0.49
C HIS A 127 -45.42 5.06 -0.29
N THR A 128 -45.75 4.90 -1.58
CA THR A 128 -46.26 5.99 -2.42
C THR A 128 -47.67 6.46 -2.04
N THR A 129 -48.44 5.62 -1.36
CA THR A 129 -49.83 5.91 -0.99
C THR A 129 -50.02 6.12 0.51
N VAL A 130 -48.94 6.15 1.30
CA VAL A 130 -49.01 6.30 2.76
C VAL A 130 -49.15 7.78 3.11
N SER A 131 -50.00 8.09 4.10
CA SER A 131 -50.16 9.47 4.57
C SER A 131 -48.89 9.98 5.26
N CYS A 132 -48.60 11.27 5.13
CA CYS A 132 -47.40 11.88 5.71
C CYS A 132 -47.32 11.67 7.23
N SER A 133 -48.47 11.67 7.91
CA SER A 133 -48.57 11.48 9.37
C SER A 133 -48.16 10.08 9.84
N SER A 134 -48.16 9.07 8.97
CA SER A 134 -47.68 7.73 9.31
C SER A 134 -46.15 7.67 9.49
N CYS A 135 -45.42 8.59 8.88
CA CYS A 135 -43.95 8.68 8.98
C CYS A 135 -43.51 9.87 9.85
N HIS A 136 -44.17 11.02 9.66
CA HIS A 136 -43.87 12.28 10.33
C HIS A 136 -44.74 12.46 11.56
N ILE A 137 -44.40 11.73 12.61
CA ILE A 137 -45.13 11.71 13.87
C ILE A 137 -45.19 13.13 14.46
N ASN A 138 -46.38 13.53 14.93
CA ASN A 138 -46.67 14.88 15.43
C ASN A 138 -46.38 16.00 14.42
N GLY A 139 -46.41 15.68 13.12
CA GLY A 139 -46.15 16.65 12.05
C GLY A 139 -44.69 17.13 11.99
N ARG A 140 -43.75 16.40 12.63
CA ARG A 140 -42.32 16.71 12.57
C ARG A 140 -41.67 15.98 11.39
N PHE A 141 -41.14 16.76 10.44
CA PHE A 141 -40.56 16.22 9.21
C PHE A 141 -39.05 16.02 9.30
N VAL A 142 -38.38 16.74 10.19
CA VAL A 142 -36.94 16.62 10.41
C VAL A 142 -36.59 15.41 11.27
N GLY A 143 -35.61 14.64 10.82
CA GLY A 143 -35.04 13.51 11.58
C GLY A 143 -35.87 12.23 11.54
N THR A 144 -36.84 12.12 10.64
CA THR A 144 -37.56 10.86 10.41
C THR A 144 -36.57 9.78 9.95
N PRO A 145 -36.49 8.62 10.64
CA PRO A 145 -35.62 7.53 10.25
C PRO A 145 -35.93 7.00 8.85
N THR A 146 -34.90 6.55 8.13
CA THR A 146 -35.02 6.03 6.76
C THR A 146 -34.75 4.54 6.65
N ASP A 147 -34.27 3.90 7.72
CA ASP A 147 -34.09 2.46 7.76
C ASP A 147 -35.42 1.75 8.04
N CYS A 148 -35.63 0.59 7.40
CA CYS A 148 -36.88 -0.15 7.50
C CYS A 148 -37.22 -0.53 8.94
N ALA A 149 -36.21 -0.94 9.72
CA ALA A 149 -36.40 -1.45 11.06
C ALA A 149 -36.92 -0.38 12.02
N SER A 150 -36.45 0.86 11.94
CA SER A 150 -36.95 1.95 12.78
C SER A 150 -38.47 2.12 12.75
N CYS A 151 -39.12 1.81 11.63
CA CYS A 151 -40.59 1.85 11.51
C CYS A 151 -41.24 0.46 11.64
N HIS A 152 -40.63 -0.58 11.10
CA HIS A 152 -41.23 -1.92 10.97
C HIS A 152 -40.63 -2.96 11.94
N ILE A 153 -39.95 -2.55 13.02
CA ILE A 153 -39.36 -3.49 13.98
C ILE A 153 -40.42 -4.39 14.63
N THR A 154 -41.62 -3.89 14.85
CA THR A 154 -42.72 -4.70 15.40
C THR A 154 -43.13 -5.80 14.41
N ASN A 155 -43.26 -5.47 13.12
CA ASN A 155 -43.53 -6.45 12.07
C ASN A 155 -42.39 -7.49 11.99
N TYR A 156 -41.14 -7.04 12.04
CA TYR A 156 -39.96 -7.89 12.07
C TYR A 156 -40.00 -8.88 13.26
N ASN A 157 -40.28 -8.38 14.47
CA ASN A 157 -40.33 -9.18 15.69
C ASN A 157 -41.50 -10.17 15.72
N ASN A 158 -42.64 -9.81 15.12
CA ASN A 158 -43.87 -10.61 15.16
C ASN A 158 -44.00 -11.58 13.98
N THR A 159 -43.11 -11.53 12.98
CA THR A 159 -43.14 -12.47 11.87
C THR A 159 -42.84 -13.89 12.38
N THR A 160 -43.61 -14.87 11.94
CA THR A 160 -43.48 -16.29 12.36
C THR A 160 -43.10 -17.24 11.23
N SER A 161 -43.23 -16.83 9.96
CA SER A 161 -43.02 -17.71 8.81
C SER A 161 -42.07 -17.09 7.77
N PRO A 162 -40.74 -17.27 7.90
CA PRO A 162 -40.03 -17.75 9.10
C PRO A 162 -39.92 -16.66 10.18
N SER A 163 -39.70 -17.04 11.44
CA SER A 163 -39.46 -16.07 12.51
C SER A 163 -38.12 -15.37 12.35
N HIS A 164 -38.12 -14.08 12.05
CA HIS A 164 -36.90 -13.33 11.81
C HIS A 164 -36.04 -13.18 13.07
N LYS A 165 -36.70 -12.86 14.20
CA LYS A 165 -36.03 -12.72 15.50
C LYS A 165 -35.41 -14.04 15.96
N ALA A 166 -36.15 -15.15 15.90
CA ALA A 166 -35.62 -16.46 16.29
C ALA A 166 -34.53 -16.96 15.34
N ALA A 167 -34.68 -16.68 14.04
CA ALA A 167 -33.69 -17.01 13.02
C ALA A 167 -32.39 -16.19 13.15
N GLY A 168 -32.46 -15.01 13.77
CA GLY A 168 -31.35 -14.07 13.85
C GLY A 168 -31.07 -13.40 12.51
N PHE A 169 -32.10 -13.10 11.71
CA PHE A 169 -31.93 -12.39 10.45
C PHE A 169 -31.45 -10.94 10.68
N PRO A 170 -30.80 -10.32 9.67
CA PRO A 170 -30.42 -8.92 9.78
C PRO A 170 -31.63 -7.99 9.61
N THR A 171 -31.53 -6.78 10.15
CA THR A 171 -32.51 -5.70 9.96
C THR A 171 -32.35 -4.95 8.63
N THR A 172 -31.41 -5.38 7.77
CA THR A 172 -31.25 -4.91 6.39
C THR A 172 -32.27 -5.55 5.47
N CYS A 173 -33.56 -5.20 5.64
CA CYS A 173 -34.69 -5.84 4.98
C CYS A 173 -34.58 -5.92 3.45
N ALA A 174 -33.96 -4.92 2.83
CA ALA A 174 -33.73 -4.82 1.38
C ALA A 174 -32.89 -5.97 0.79
N THR A 175 -32.25 -6.78 1.64
CA THR A 175 -31.54 -8.00 1.21
C THR A 175 -32.49 -9.04 0.64
N CYS A 176 -33.73 -9.11 1.16
CA CYS A 176 -34.70 -10.15 0.82
C CYS A 176 -36.05 -9.59 0.37
N HIS A 177 -36.42 -8.40 0.86
CA HIS A 177 -37.70 -7.75 0.59
C HIS A 177 -37.53 -6.54 -0.34
N ASN A 178 -38.59 -6.20 -1.05
CA ASN A 178 -38.69 -4.96 -1.82
C ASN A 178 -39.99 -4.24 -1.48
N THR A 179 -40.07 -2.95 -1.82
CA THR A 179 -41.19 -2.08 -1.47
C THR A 179 -42.45 -2.31 -2.31
N THR A 180 -42.35 -3.03 -3.44
CA THR A 180 -43.47 -3.33 -4.36
C THR A 180 -44.16 -4.65 -4.07
N GLY A 181 -43.48 -5.59 -3.42
CA GLY A 181 -43.96 -6.93 -3.11
C GLY A 181 -43.23 -7.45 -1.88
N TRP A 182 -43.86 -7.25 -0.71
CA TRP A 182 -43.23 -7.61 0.57
C TRP A 182 -43.25 -9.13 0.82
N ALA A 183 -44.28 -9.82 0.35
CA ALA A 183 -44.40 -11.28 0.42
C ALA A 183 -43.55 -11.96 -0.66
N GLY A 184 -43.11 -13.20 -0.39
CA GLY A 184 -42.33 -13.99 -1.35
C GLY A 184 -40.85 -13.62 -1.42
N ALA A 185 -40.29 -13.16 -0.30
CA ALA A 185 -38.86 -12.89 -0.18
C ALA A 185 -38.03 -14.08 -0.65
N LYS A 186 -37.07 -13.84 -1.54
CA LYS A 186 -36.15 -14.86 -2.02
C LYS A 186 -34.85 -14.76 -1.24
N PHE A 187 -34.41 -15.88 -0.68
CA PHE A 187 -33.10 -16.00 -0.06
C PHE A 187 -32.24 -16.94 -0.89
N ASP A 188 -31.19 -16.41 -1.49
CA ASP A 188 -30.24 -17.20 -2.27
C ASP A 188 -28.99 -17.48 -1.44
N HIS A 189 -28.81 -18.75 -1.08
CA HIS A 189 -27.72 -19.21 -0.23
C HIS A 189 -26.35 -19.02 -0.90
N ASN A 190 -26.28 -19.04 -2.23
CA ASN A 190 -25.03 -18.95 -2.99
C ASN A 190 -24.50 -17.52 -3.09
N THR A 191 -25.38 -16.53 -3.00
CA THR A 191 -25.02 -15.11 -3.11
C THR A 191 -24.97 -14.40 -1.77
N LEU A 192 -25.77 -14.84 -0.79
CA LEU A 192 -25.89 -14.18 0.51
C LEU A 192 -25.05 -14.84 1.62
N THR A 193 -24.43 -15.99 1.37
CA THR A 193 -23.66 -16.72 2.39
C THR A 193 -22.30 -17.19 1.89
N ARG A 194 -21.45 -17.61 2.82
CA ARG A 194 -20.13 -18.19 2.53
C ARG A 194 -20.17 -19.69 2.25
N PHE A 195 -21.34 -20.31 2.21
CA PHE A 195 -21.51 -21.74 1.98
C PHE A 195 -22.44 -21.95 0.80
N PRO A 196 -21.92 -22.00 -0.44
CA PRO A 196 -22.77 -22.27 -1.58
C PRO A 196 -23.32 -23.69 -1.53
N LEU A 197 -24.63 -23.83 -1.69
CA LEU A 197 -25.30 -25.13 -1.79
C LEU A 197 -24.95 -25.74 -3.14
N THR A 198 -24.11 -26.77 -3.12
CA THR A 198 -23.64 -27.48 -4.31
C THR A 198 -23.82 -28.99 -4.13
N GLY A 199 -23.96 -29.70 -5.26
CA GLY A 199 -24.14 -31.15 -5.28
C GLY A 199 -25.30 -31.60 -4.39
N PHE A 200 -25.06 -32.58 -3.52
CA PHE A 200 -26.11 -33.14 -2.66
C PHE A 200 -26.70 -32.13 -1.66
N HIS A 201 -26.01 -31.03 -1.34
CA HIS A 201 -26.52 -30.02 -0.40
C HIS A 201 -27.65 -29.15 -1.00
N VAL A 202 -27.85 -29.15 -2.33
CA VAL A 202 -28.89 -28.35 -2.98
C VAL A 202 -30.31 -28.78 -2.54
N ASN A 203 -30.49 -30.06 -2.20
CA ASN A 203 -31.79 -30.63 -1.86
C ASN A 203 -31.98 -30.89 -0.35
N VAL A 204 -31.05 -30.42 0.47
CA VAL A 204 -31.11 -30.56 1.94
C VAL A 204 -32.11 -29.54 2.49
N SER A 205 -32.99 -29.98 3.40
CA SER A 205 -33.95 -29.07 4.01
C SER A 205 -33.24 -28.12 4.98
N CYS A 206 -33.73 -26.89 5.10
CA CYS A 206 -33.14 -25.87 5.97
C CYS A 206 -32.91 -26.39 7.40
N GLN A 207 -33.85 -27.16 7.94
CA GLN A 207 -33.83 -27.69 9.30
C GLN A 207 -32.73 -28.73 9.54
N GLN A 208 -32.23 -29.39 8.48
CA GLN A 208 -31.13 -30.34 8.59
C GLN A 208 -29.79 -29.65 8.89
N CYS A 209 -29.63 -28.39 8.47
CA CYS A 209 -28.45 -27.57 8.79
C CYS A 209 -28.71 -26.61 9.95
N HIS A 210 -29.88 -25.98 9.97
CA HIS A 210 -30.27 -24.95 10.93
C HIS A 210 -31.11 -25.52 12.06
N ILE A 211 -30.43 -26.21 12.97
CA ILE A 211 -31.05 -26.82 14.14
C ILE A 211 -31.75 -25.74 14.97
N ASN A 212 -32.97 -26.05 15.43
CA ASN A 212 -33.85 -25.14 16.18
C ASN A 212 -34.17 -23.82 15.44
N GLY A 213 -34.05 -23.80 14.12
CA GLY A 213 -34.32 -22.61 13.31
C GLY A 213 -33.31 -21.49 13.52
N LYS A 214 -32.08 -21.79 13.99
CA LYS A 214 -31.00 -20.80 14.10
C LYS A 214 -30.23 -20.72 12.78
N PHE A 215 -30.38 -19.61 12.06
CA PHE A 215 -29.79 -19.43 10.72
C PHE A 215 -28.42 -18.74 10.74
N ALA A 216 -28.11 -18.01 11.82
CA ALA A 216 -26.84 -17.31 11.98
C ALA A 216 -25.78 -18.13 12.74
N GLY A 217 -24.51 -17.99 12.30
CA GLY A 217 -23.34 -18.48 13.04
C GLY A 217 -23.03 -19.96 12.90
N LEU A 218 -23.65 -20.67 11.94
CA LEU A 218 -23.29 -22.05 11.63
C LEU A 218 -21.92 -22.09 10.94
N GLY A 219 -21.00 -22.90 11.46
CA GLY A 219 -19.69 -23.08 10.85
C GLY A 219 -19.76 -23.86 9.53
N THR A 220 -18.98 -23.46 8.54
CA THR A 220 -19.08 -23.96 7.15
C THR A 220 -18.13 -25.11 6.80
N ALA A 221 -17.24 -25.49 7.71
CA ALA A 221 -16.33 -26.61 7.48
C ALA A 221 -17.11 -27.94 7.48
N CYS A 222 -16.83 -28.84 6.54
CA CYS A 222 -17.52 -30.12 6.41
C CYS A 222 -17.56 -30.91 7.72
N ALA A 223 -16.44 -30.93 8.44
CA ALA A 223 -16.32 -31.60 9.73
C ALA A 223 -17.26 -31.05 10.80
N ASN A 224 -17.66 -29.78 10.75
CA ASN A 224 -18.60 -29.24 11.74
C ASN A 224 -19.96 -29.96 11.73
N CYS A 225 -20.35 -30.50 10.57
CA CYS A 225 -21.59 -31.27 10.42
C CYS A 225 -21.33 -32.78 10.33
N HIS A 226 -20.23 -33.19 9.70
CA HIS A 226 -19.95 -34.58 9.35
C HIS A 226 -18.84 -35.23 10.20
N ILE A 227 -18.48 -34.67 11.37
CA ILE A 227 -17.43 -35.26 12.23
C ILE A 227 -17.77 -36.69 12.67
N THR A 228 -19.04 -37.00 12.91
CA THR A 228 -19.49 -38.36 13.26
C THR A 228 -19.25 -39.31 12.10
N ASN A 229 -19.60 -38.92 10.87
CA ASN A 229 -19.32 -39.71 9.67
C ASN A 229 -17.81 -39.92 9.50
N TYR A 230 -17.01 -38.86 9.67
CA TYR A 230 -15.55 -38.91 9.63
C TYR A 230 -14.99 -39.93 10.65
N ASN A 231 -15.45 -39.88 11.90
CA ASN A 231 -14.99 -40.76 12.97
C ASN A 231 -15.41 -42.22 12.79
N ASN A 232 -16.57 -42.47 12.18
CA ASN A 232 -17.14 -43.80 12.03
C ASN A 232 -16.77 -44.49 10.71
N THR A 233 -16.17 -43.77 9.75
CA THR A 233 -15.79 -44.38 8.47
C THR A 233 -14.65 -45.37 8.68
N THR A 234 -14.79 -46.58 8.14
CA THR A 234 -13.81 -47.69 8.28
C THR A 234 -13.05 -48.02 7.01
N ASN A 235 -13.51 -47.58 5.84
CA ASN A 235 -12.88 -47.88 4.55
C ASN A 235 -12.72 -46.63 3.65
N PRO A 236 -11.52 -46.03 3.61
CA PRO A 236 -10.44 -46.20 4.60
C PRO A 236 -10.84 -45.60 5.96
N ASN A 237 -10.23 -46.08 7.05
CA ASN A 237 -10.49 -45.53 8.37
C ASN A 237 -9.82 -44.16 8.51
N HIS A 238 -10.61 -43.08 8.45
CA HIS A 238 -10.06 -41.72 8.38
C HIS A 238 -9.33 -41.32 9.66
N LYS A 239 -9.94 -41.60 10.82
CA LYS A 239 -9.36 -41.26 12.12
C LYS A 239 -8.08 -42.04 12.38
N ALA A 240 -8.06 -43.34 12.10
CA ALA A 240 -6.87 -44.17 12.30
C ALA A 240 -5.74 -43.80 11.32
N ALA A 241 -6.10 -43.47 10.08
CA ALA A 241 -5.17 -42.97 9.07
C ALA A 241 -4.64 -41.56 9.35
N GLY A 242 -5.34 -40.81 10.22
CA GLY A 242 -5.02 -39.43 10.56
C GLY A 242 -5.35 -38.43 9.45
N PHE A 243 -6.33 -38.71 8.59
CA PHE A 243 -6.66 -37.79 7.48
C PHE A 243 -7.07 -36.38 7.98
N PRO A 244 -6.89 -35.34 7.16
CA PRO A 244 -7.34 -34.00 7.52
C PRO A 244 -8.88 -33.93 7.56
N THR A 245 -9.39 -32.98 8.34
CA THR A 245 -10.83 -32.66 8.41
C THR A 245 -11.29 -31.70 7.31
N ASP A 246 -10.36 -31.22 6.48
CA ASP A 246 -10.69 -30.58 5.20
C ASP A 246 -11.00 -31.64 4.15
N CYS A 247 -12.28 -32.00 4.08
CA CYS A 247 -12.77 -33.03 3.17
C CYS A 247 -12.59 -32.67 1.69
N SER A 248 -12.48 -31.38 1.35
CA SER A 248 -12.42 -30.89 -0.05
C SER A 248 -11.13 -31.30 -0.78
N ILE A 249 -10.13 -31.76 -0.02
CA ILE A 249 -8.89 -32.32 -0.56
C ILE A 249 -9.17 -33.61 -1.35
N CYS A 250 -10.15 -34.42 -0.90
CA CYS A 250 -10.43 -35.74 -1.46
C CYS A 250 -11.86 -35.89 -2.02
N HIS A 251 -12.83 -35.25 -1.37
CA HIS A 251 -14.25 -35.40 -1.66
C HIS A 251 -14.80 -34.20 -2.43
N SER A 252 -15.84 -34.46 -3.22
CA SER A 252 -16.65 -33.42 -3.86
C SER A 252 -18.08 -33.48 -3.32
N THR A 253 -18.77 -32.34 -3.35
CA THR A 253 -20.18 -32.28 -2.95
C THR A 253 -21.12 -32.97 -3.94
N SER A 254 -20.71 -33.14 -5.19
CA SER A 254 -21.48 -33.82 -6.25
C SER A 254 -21.26 -35.33 -6.31
N GLN A 255 -20.11 -35.81 -5.83
CA GLN A 255 -19.78 -37.24 -5.77
C GLN A 255 -18.91 -37.50 -4.53
N TRP A 256 -19.54 -38.01 -3.47
CA TRP A 256 -18.87 -38.24 -2.19
C TRP A 256 -18.06 -39.55 -2.18
N LEU A 257 -18.57 -40.59 -2.84
CA LEU A 257 -17.90 -41.89 -2.96
C LEU A 257 -16.85 -41.88 -4.09
N GLY A 258 -15.82 -42.72 -3.95
CA GLY A 258 -14.72 -42.80 -4.91
C GLY A 258 -13.78 -41.59 -4.85
N ALA A 259 -13.56 -41.08 -3.63
CA ALA A 259 -12.66 -39.97 -3.37
C ALA A 259 -11.28 -40.22 -3.99
N LYS A 260 -10.74 -39.21 -4.67
CA LYS A 260 -9.40 -39.24 -5.24
C LYS A 260 -8.51 -38.31 -4.44
N PHE A 261 -7.35 -38.80 -4.03
CA PHE A 261 -6.37 -37.98 -3.32
C PHE A 261 -5.37 -37.40 -4.32
N ASP A 262 -5.22 -36.08 -4.29
CA ASP A 262 -4.29 -35.34 -5.15
C ASP A 262 -3.18 -34.72 -4.30
N HIS A 263 -1.97 -35.26 -4.44
CA HIS A 263 -0.79 -34.77 -3.71
C HIS A 263 -0.41 -33.33 -4.09
N SER A 264 -0.82 -32.83 -5.26
CA SER A 264 -0.55 -31.44 -5.66
C SER A 264 -1.24 -30.41 -4.77
N LYS A 265 -2.28 -30.83 -4.02
CA LYS A 265 -3.00 -30.01 -3.03
C LYS A 265 -2.38 -30.05 -1.64
N THR A 266 -1.24 -30.72 -1.48
CA THR A 266 -0.55 -30.88 -0.20
C THR A 266 0.78 -30.13 -0.18
N ASN A 267 1.41 -30.06 1.00
CA ASN A 267 2.77 -29.50 1.13
C ASN A 267 3.87 -30.40 0.54
N PHE A 268 3.52 -31.55 -0.03
CA PHE A 268 4.45 -32.43 -0.73
C PHE A 268 3.87 -32.89 -2.09
N PRO A 269 3.89 -32.01 -3.10
CA PRO A 269 3.55 -32.40 -4.47
C PRO A 269 4.54 -33.48 -4.96
N LEU A 270 4.02 -34.62 -5.41
CA LEU A 270 4.85 -35.66 -5.98
C LEU A 270 5.41 -35.18 -7.33
N THR A 271 6.73 -35.18 -7.44
CA THR A 271 7.45 -34.79 -8.66
C THR A 271 8.54 -35.80 -8.99
N GLY A 272 8.89 -35.89 -10.28
CA GLY A 272 9.91 -36.81 -10.77
C GLY A 272 9.64 -38.26 -10.34
N PHE A 273 10.66 -38.95 -9.81
CA PHE A 273 10.54 -40.36 -9.42
C PHE A 273 9.53 -40.63 -8.29
N HIS A 274 9.12 -39.61 -7.52
CA HIS A 274 8.13 -39.80 -6.46
C HIS A 274 6.71 -40.00 -6.98
N VAL A 275 6.42 -39.67 -8.25
CA VAL A 275 5.08 -39.80 -8.85
C VAL A 275 4.62 -41.26 -8.94
N THR A 276 5.56 -42.19 -9.08
CA THR A 276 5.26 -43.62 -9.27
C THR A 276 5.46 -44.45 -7.99
N VAL A 277 5.81 -43.81 -6.87
CA VAL A 277 6.05 -44.50 -5.60
C VAL A 277 4.72 -44.93 -4.98
N SER A 278 4.66 -46.18 -4.51
CA SER A 278 3.49 -46.69 -3.79
C SER A 278 3.26 -45.91 -2.49
N CYS A 279 1.99 -45.63 -2.17
CA CYS A 279 1.61 -44.93 -0.95
C CYS A 279 2.24 -45.56 0.31
N ALA A 280 2.30 -46.90 0.37
CA ALA A 280 2.83 -47.64 1.52
C ALA A 280 4.33 -47.43 1.76
N THR A 281 5.08 -46.99 0.74
CA THR A 281 6.51 -46.67 0.87
C THR A 281 6.73 -45.43 1.74
N CYS A 282 5.82 -44.45 1.67
CA CYS A 282 5.90 -43.22 2.45
C CYS A 282 5.02 -43.29 3.71
N HIS A 283 3.82 -43.85 3.58
CA HIS A 283 2.79 -43.92 4.62
C HIS A 283 2.80 -45.27 5.33
N VAL A 284 3.82 -45.44 6.18
CA VAL A 284 4.03 -46.67 6.95
C VAL A 284 2.87 -46.88 7.94
N ASN A 285 2.43 -48.13 8.09
CA ASN A 285 1.31 -48.53 8.96
C ASN A 285 -0.02 -47.82 8.63
N GLY A 286 -0.19 -47.36 7.39
CA GLY A 286 -1.41 -46.66 6.95
C GLY A 286 -1.60 -45.31 7.62
N LYS A 287 -0.54 -44.69 8.17
CA LYS A 287 -0.58 -43.32 8.69
C LYS A 287 -0.26 -42.32 7.58
N PHE A 288 -1.25 -41.52 7.22
CA PHE A 288 -1.18 -40.58 6.10
C PHE A 288 -0.89 -39.13 6.52
N ALA A 289 -0.99 -38.82 7.82
CA ALA A 289 -0.66 -37.50 8.35
C ALA A 289 0.63 -37.48 9.17
N GLY A 290 1.20 -36.27 9.27
CA GLY A 290 2.37 -35.98 10.09
C GLY A 290 3.70 -36.43 9.50
N LEU A 291 3.72 -36.93 8.25
CA LEU A 291 4.96 -37.24 7.57
C LEU A 291 5.70 -35.95 7.20
N GLY A 292 6.93 -35.80 7.67
CA GLY A 292 7.74 -34.62 7.36
C GLY A 292 8.20 -34.60 5.91
N THR A 293 8.21 -33.42 5.28
CA THR A 293 8.43 -33.24 3.83
C THR A 293 9.88 -33.02 3.41
N ALA A 294 10.80 -32.88 4.37
CA ALA A 294 12.23 -32.72 4.06
C ALA A 294 12.80 -34.04 3.52
N CYS A 295 13.60 -33.97 2.45
CA CYS A 295 14.21 -35.15 1.82
C CYS A 295 14.97 -36.02 2.83
N ALA A 296 15.70 -35.40 3.76
CA ALA A 296 16.44 -36.09 4.79
C ALA A 296 15.54 -36.93 5.72
N ASN A 297 14.27 -36.57 5.93
CA ASN A 297 13.37 -37.36 6.79
C ASN A 297 13.18 -38.79 6.27
N CYS A 298 13.29 -39.01 4.96
CA CYS A 298 13.18 -40.32 4.33
C CYS A 298 14.55 -40.86 3.88
N HIS A 299 15.43 -39.97 3.40
CA HIS A 299 16.69 -40.34 2.75
C HIS A 299 17.93 -40.08 3.62
N ILE A 300 17.80 -39.92 4.95
CA ILE A 300 18.97 -39.69 5.82
C ILE A 300 19.97 -40.85 5.76
N THR A 301 19.49 -42.09 5.61
CA THR A 301 20.36 -43.25 5.44
C THR A 301 21.16 -43.17 4.14
N ASN A 302 20.52 -42.79 3.02
CA ASN A 302 21.21 -42.54 1.76
C ASN A 302 22.24 -41.42 1.91
N TYR A 303 21.87 -40.31 2.56
CA TYR A 303 22.77 -39.19 2.85
C TYR A 303 24.01 -39.64 3.65
N ASN A 304 23.80 -40.39 4.74
CA ASN A 304 24.88 -40.87 5.61
C ASN A 304 25.80 -41.89 4.95
N ASN A 305 25.27 -42.72 4.04
CA ASN A 305 26.00 -43.81 3.40
C ASN A 305 26.67 -43.42 2.08
N THR A 306 26.40 -42.22 1.54
CA THR A 306 27.01 -41.80 0.28
C THR A 306 28.51 -41.54 0.49
N THR A 307 29.36 -42.10 -0.38
CA THR A 307 30.82 -42.00 -0.29
C THR A 307 31.45 -41.15 -1.39
N ASN A 308 30.73 -40.85 -2.48
CA ASN A 308 31.25 -40.10 -3.62
C ASN A 308 30.29 -39.00 -4.11
N PRO A 309 30.48 -37.73 -3.70
CA PRO A 309 31.31 -37.31 -2.57
C PRO A 309 30.69 -37.76 -1.23
N ASN A 310 31.51 -37.89 -0.18
CA ASN A 310 31.00 -38.27 1.14
C ASN A 310 30.26 -37.10 1.80
N HIS A 311 28.92 -37.12 1.75
CA HIS A 311 28.10 -35.98 2.20
C HIS A 311 28.39 -35.55 3.64
N LYS A 312 28.41 -36.53 4.55
CA LYS A 312 28.61 -36.31 6.00
C LYS A 312 30.02 -35.83 6.31
N ALA A 313 31.05 -36.49 5.78
CA ALA A 313 32.45 -36.12 6.02
C ALA A 313 32.79 -34.76 5.41
N SER A 314 32.20 -34.43 4.28
CA SER A 314 32.34 -33.14 3.60
C SER A 314 31.54 -32.00 4.23
N GLY A 315 30.63 -32.31 5.15
CA GLY A 315 29.80 -31.33 5.85
C GLY A 315 28.69 -30.72 4.98
N PHE A 316 28.16 -31.44 4.00
CA PHE A 316 27.10 -30.91 3.14
C PHE A 316 25.79 -30.64 3.93
N PRO A 317 24.95 -29.70 3.45
CA PRO A 317 23.63 -29.48 4.02
C PRO A 317 22.68 -30.67 3.78
N GLN A 318 21.67 -30.80 4.65
CA GLN A 318 20.55 -31.75 4.46
C GLN A 318 19.45 -31.20 3.53
N GLN A 319 19.58 -29.97 3.05
CA GLN A 319 18.75 -29.41 1.98
C GLN A 319 19.17 -29.99 0.62
N CYS A 320 18.74 -31.23 0.33
CA CYS A 320 19.15 -31.97 -0.86
C CYS A 320 18.86 -31.23 -2.17
N GLN A 321 17.80 -30.41 -2.21
CA GLN A 321 17.36 -29.65 -3.38
C GLN A 321 18.37 -28.57 -3.85
N VAL A 322 19.37 -28.27 -3.03
CA VAL A 322 20.48 -27.39 -3.42
C VAL A 322 21.33 -28.01 -4.53
N CYS A 323 21.39 -29.34 -4.60
CA CYS A 323 22.20 -30.07 -5.57
C CYS A 323 21.41 -31.07 -6.42
N HIS A 324 20.36 -31.66 -5.85
CA HIS A 324 19.63 -32.77 -6.44
C HIS A 324 18.23 -32.35 -6.88
N SER A 325 17.74 -32.97 -7.96
CA SER A 325 16.36 -32.86 -8.43
C SER A 325 15.63 -34.18 -8.23
N THR A 326 14.32 -34.11 -7.99
CA THR A 326 13.45 -35.29 -7.95
C THR A 326 13.30 -35.98 -9.31
N SER A 327 13.56 -35.25 -10.40
CA SER A 327 13.50 -35.77 -11.78
C SER A 327 14.80 -36.45 -12.24
N ALA A 328 15.93 -36.04 -11.67
CA ALA A 328 17.24 -36.61 -11.95
C ALA A 328 18.13 -36.40 -10.71
N TRP A 329 18.40 -37.48 -9.97
CA TRP A 329 19.22 -37.40 -8.77
C TRP A 329 20.72 -37.31 -9.10
N ILE A 330 21.14 -37.92 -10.20
CA ILE A 330 22.50 -37.91 -10.75
C ILE A 330 22.42 -37.63 -12.27
N PRO A 331 23.25 -36.74 -12.83
CA PRO A 331 24.24 -35.91 -12.14
C PRO A 331 23.57 -34.83 -11.28
N SER A 332 24.19 -34.51 -10.15
CA SER A 332 23.79 -33.34 -9.36
C SER A 332 24.39 -32.08 -9.96
N THR A 333 23.74 -30.95 -9.73
CA THR A 333 24.19 -29.64 -10.21
C THR A 333 24.31 -28.69 -9.03
N PHE A 334 25.44 -28.02 -8.87
CA PHE A 334 25.63 -27.00 -7.83
C PHE A 334 26.03 -25.68 -8.46
N ASN A 335 25.37 -24.59 -8.05
CA ASN A 335 25.62 -23.27 -8.59
C ASN A 335 26.35 -22.37 -7.57
N HIS A 336 27.66 -22.14 -7.79
CA HIS A 336 28.46 -21.27 -6.92
C HIS A 336 27.95 -19.82 -6.83
N ASN A 337 27.20 -19.33 -7.83
CA ASN A 337 26.63 -17.98 -7.79
C ASN A 337 25.54 -17.82 -6.72
N GLN A 338 25.04 -18.93 -6.16
CA GLN A 338 24.09 -18.92 -5.05
C GLN A 338 24.79 -18.94 -3.68
N THR A 339 26.12 -18.94 -3.66
CA THR A 339 26.92 -18.96 -2.44
C THR A 339 27.47 -17.58 -2.10
N ARG A 340 28.07 -17.44 -0.92
CA ARG A 340 28.79 -16.22 -0.51
C ARG A 340 30.09 -15.98 -1.28
N PHE A 341 30.52 -16.93 -2.11
CA PHE A 341 31.69 -16.80 -2.95
C PHE A 341 31.36 -17.20 -4.40
N PRO A 342 30.73 -16.31 -5.18
CA PRO A 342 30.56 -16.51 -6.60
C PRO A 342 31.92 -16.65 -7.30
N LEU A 343 32.10 -17.71 -8.07
CA LEU A 343 33.34 -17.91 -8.81
C LEU A 343 33.40 -16.89 -9.94
N THR A 344 34.35 -15.95 -9.84
CA THR A 344 34.60 -14.90 -10.86
C THR A 344 36.08 -14.87 -11.23
N GLY A 345 36.39 -14.32 -12.40
CA GLY A 345 37.76 -14.22 -12.90
C GLY A 345 38.46 -15.59 -12.94
N ALA A 346 39.69 -15.64 -12.42
CA ALA A 346 40.52 -16.84 -12.40
C ALA A 346 39.92 -17.98 -11.56
N HIS A 347 39.07 -17.68 -10.57
CA HIS A 347 38.45 -18.70 -9.69
C HIS A 347 37.46 -19.60 -10.43
N THR A 348 36.97 -19.19 -11.61
CA THR A 348 36.03 -19.99 -12.44
C THR A 348 36.64 -21.29 -12.97
N ARG A 349 37.98 -21.41 -12.97
CA ARG A 349 38.72 -22.55 -13.53
C ARG A 349 39.43 -23.39 -12.48
N VAL A 350 39.25 -23.05 -11.20
CA VAL A 350 39.91 -23.73 -10.09
C VAL A 350 39.17 -25.02 -9.77
N VAL A 351 39.90 -26.14 -9.66
CA VAL A 351 39.31 -27.42 -9.25
C VAL A 351 38.88 -27.37 -7.78
N CYS A 352 37.77 -28.03 -7.45
CA CYS A 352 37.14 -27.93 -6.13
C CYS A 352 38.10 -28.22 -4.96
N SER A 353 39.01 -29.20 -5.13
CA SER A 353 39.98 -29.61 -4.11
C SER A 353 40.97 -28.52 -3.71
N ASN A 354 41.18 -27.50 -4.54
CA ASN A 354 42.09 -26.40 -4.23
C ASN A 354 41.48 -25.41 -3.24
N CYS A 355 40.13 -25.33 -3.18
CA CYS A 355 39.42 -24.49 -2.23
C CYS A 355 38.90 -25.31 -1.04
N HIS A 356 38.39 -26.51 -1.32
CA HIS A 356 37.77 -27.40 -0.33
C HIS A 356 38.79 -28.44 0.16
N ILE A 357 39.80 -27.95 0.90
CA ILE A 357 40.92 -28.76 1.40
C ILE A 357 40.40 -29.93 2.24
N GLY A 358 40.93 -31.13 1.97
CA GLY A 358 40.50 -32.36 2.65
C GLY A 358 39.06 -32.77 2.33
N GLY A 359 38.48 -32.24 1.25
CA GLY A 359 37.10 -32.50 0.86
C GLY A 359 36.07 -31.86 1.79
N LYS A 360 36.45 -30.85 2.58
CA LYS A 360 35.54 -30.10 3.45
C LYS A 360 34.97 -28.91 2.69
N PHE A 361 33.66 -28.95 2.42
CA PHE A 361 32.96 -27.90 1.68
C PHE A 361 32.30 -26.87 2.59
N ALA A 362 31.89 -27.29 3.79
CA ALA A 362 31.38 -26.38 4.80
C ALA A 362 32.51 -25.56 5.43
N GLY A 363 32.25 -24.26 5.63
CA GLY A 363 33.16 -23.37 6.34
C GLY A 363 34.41 -22.97 5.58
N THR A 364 34.49 -23.25 4.26
CA THR A 364 35.59 -22.75 3.43
C THR A 364 35.66 -21.23 3.52
N PRO A 365 36.81 -20.64 3.90
CA PRO A 365 36.98 -19.20 3.97
C PRO A 365 36.65 -18.52 2.64
N THR A 366 36.06 -17.32 2.72
CA THR A 366 35.66 -16.54 1.53
C THR A 366 36.47 -15.25 1.38
N ASP A 367 37.30 -14.91 2.37
CA ASP A 367 38.23 -13.80 2.27
C ASP A 367 39.50 -14.21 1.53
N CYS A 368 40.06 -13.26 0.77
CA CYS A 368 41.24 -13.50 -0.05
C CYS A 368 42.46 -13.91 0.78
N TYR A 369 42.65 -13.28 1.95
CA TYR A 369 43.85 -13.45 2.76
C TYR A 369 43.94 -14.86 3.36
N SER A 370 42.84 -15.44 3.84
CA SER A 370 42.83 -16.79 4.40
C SER A 370 43.38 -17.85 3.43
N CYS A 371 43.12 -17.69 2.13
CA CYS A 371 43.63 -18.61 1.10
C CYS A 371 44.99 -18.16 0.53
N HIS A 372 45.20 -16.86 0.38
CA HIS A 372 46.40 -16.30 -0.27
C HIS A 372 47.43 -15.73 0.71
N LYS A 373 47.36 -16.08 2.00
CA LYS A 373 48.29 -15.60 3.05
C LYS A 373 49.75 -15.81 2.69
N ALA A 374 50.08 -16.98 2.14
CA ALA A 374 51.45 -17.28 1.73
C ALA A 374 51.93 -16.35 0.60
N VAL A 375 51.05 -16.08 -0.38
CA VAL A 375 51.32 -15.15 -1.47
C VAL A 375 51.46 -13.73 -0.93
N TYR A 376 50.52 -13.28 -0.09
CA TYR A 376 50.54 -11.97 0.57
C TYR A 376 51.86 -11.72 1.32
N ASN A 377 52.32 -12.72 2.09
CA ASN A 377 53.55 -12.62 2.87
C ASN A 377 54.82 -12.67 2.02
N ALA A 378 54.78 -13.28 0.83
CA ALA A 378 55.96 -13.50 -0.02
C ALA A 378 56.26 -12.35 -0.99
N VAL A 379 55.28 -11.49 -1.29
CA VAL A 379 55.48 -10.38 -2.23
C VAL A 379 56.38 -9.30 -1.60
N THR A 380 57.46 -8.95 -2.30
CA THR A 380 58.44 -7.94 -1.88
C THR A 380 58.31 -6.61 -2.62
N THR A 381 57.50 -6.54 -3.68
CA THR A 381 57.37 -5.34 -4.52
C THR A 381 55.92 -5.11 -4.97
N PRO A 382 55.18 -4.19 -4.32
CA PRO A 382 55.48 -3.59 -3.02
C PRO A 382 55.37 -4.62 -1.87
N ASN A 383 56.19 -4.48 -0.83
CA ASN A 383 56.16 -5.39 0.31
C ASN A 383 54.93 -5.12 1.19
N HIS A 384 53.94 -6.02 1.18
CA HIS A 384 52.67 -5.81 1.88
C HIS A 384 52.80 -5.73 3.40
N ILE A 385 53.68 -6.56 3.99
CA ILE A 385 53.87 -6.61 5.44
C ILE A 385 54.59 -5.35 5.91
N ALA A 386 55.72 -5.01 5.29
CA ALA A 386 56.51 -3.85 5.69
C ALA A 386 55.73 -2.54 5.46
N ALA A 387 54.98 -2.45 4.36
CA ALA A 387 54.13 -1.30 4.06
C ALA A 387 52.87 -1.20 4.92
N GLY A 388 52.55 -2.22 5.73
CA GLY A 388 51.35 -2.23 6.56
C GLY A 388 50.04 -2.26 5.75
N PHE A 389 50.03 -2.90 4.57
CA PHE A 389 48.81 -2.98 3.77
C PHE A 389 47.70 -3.80 4.46
N PRO A 390 46.41 -3.52 4.18
CA PRO A 390 45.31 -4.29 4.75
C PRO A 390 45.16 -5.65 4.06
N THR A 391 44.52 -6.59 4.76
CA THR A 391 44.20 -7.93 4.23
C THR A 391 42.92 -7.96 3.38
N ASN A 392 42.23 -6.83 3.22
CA ASN A 392 41.15 -6.69 2.25
C ASN A 392 41.72 -6.48 0.84
N CYS A 393 42.14 -7.59 0.22
CA CYS A 393 42.81 -7.58 -1.08
C CYS A 393 41.98 -6.91 -2.19
N SER A 394 40.64 -6.96 -2.10
CA SER A 394 39.73 -6.38 -3.10
C SER A 394 39.81 -4.86 -3.24
N GLN A 395 40.47 -4.18 -2.30
CA GLN A 395 40.77 -2.75 -2.41
C GLN A 395 41.76 -2.44 -3.53
N CYS A 396 42.63 -3.40 -3.86
CA CYS A 396 43.72 -3.22 -4.81
C CYS A 396 43.70 -4.23 -5.97
N HIS A 397 43.31 -5.46 -5.69
CA HIS A 397 43.34 -6.59 -6.63
C HIS A 397 41.94 -6.98 -7.08
N THR A 398 41.87 -7.66 -8.22
CA THR A 398 40.63 -8.21 -8.77
C THR A 398 40.71 -9.73 -8.85
N THR A 399 39.57 -10.40 -8.95
CA THR A 399 39.53 -11.85 -9.14
C THR A 399 40.04 -12.29 -10.51
N THR A 400 40.20 -11.36 -11.47
CA THR A 400 40.75 -11.64 -12.81
C THR A 400 42.26 -11.78 -12.79
N ALA A 401 42.98 -10.92 -12.07
CA ALA A 401 44.43 -10.93 -11.99
C ALA A 401 44.94 -10.25 -10.70
N TRP A 402 46.04 -10.80 -10.16
CA TRP A 402 46.77 -10.21 -9.03
C TRP A 402 47.68 -9.04 -9.46
N THR A 403 48.15 -9.03 -10.70
CA THR A 403 49.00 -7.98 -11.28
C THR A 403 48.17 -6.76 -11.72
N GLY A 404 48.79 -5.58 -11.73
CA GLY A 404 48.10 -4.34 -12.11
C GLY A 404 47.17 -3.81 -11.02
N ALA A 405 47.57 -3.99 -9.76
CA ALA A 405 46.84 -3.51 -8.60
C ALA A 405 46.58 -2.00 -8.71
N LYS A 406 45.36 -1.57 -8.41
CA LYS A 406 44.97 -0.16 -8.46
C LYS A 406 44.65 0.32 -7.07
N PHE A 407 45.31 1.39 -6.64
CA PHE A 407 45.01 2.04 -5.36
C PHE A 407 44.51 3.46 -5.60
N ASN A 408 43.37 3.79 -5.01
CA ASN A 408 42.74 5.10 -5.14
C ASN A 408 43.21 6.03 -4.02
N HIS A 409 43.85 7.15 -4.38
CA HIS A 409 44.21 8.22 -3.46
C HIS A 409 43.05 9.21 -3.37
N ALA A 410 42.20 9.06 -2.35
CA ALA A 410 41.01 9.89 -2.20
C ALA A 410 41.30 11.35 -1.83
N SER A 411 42.43 11.62 -1.16
CA SER A 411 42.74 12.94 -0.59
C SER A 411 43.65 13.80 -1.46
N PHE A 412 44.58 13.20 -2.20
CA PHE A 412 45.50 13.93 -3.09
C PHE A 412 45.29 13.50 -4.55
N PRO A 413 45.02 14.43 -5.48
CA PRO A 413 44.72 14.12 -6.87
C PRO A 413 45.98 13.78 -7.67
N ILE A 414 46.48 12.54 -7.52
CA ILE A 414 47.62 12.06 -8.33
C ILE A 414 47.22 11.74 -9.78
N TYR A 415 45.93 11.52 -10.04
CA TYR A 415 45.42 11.15 -11.36
C TYR A 415 44.68 12.30 -12.07
N SER A 416 44.72 13.52 -11.53
CA SER A 416 44.06 14.70 -12.12
C SER A 416 44.89 15.99 -11.94
N GLY A 417 44.47 17.09 -12.58
CA GLY A 417 45.20 18.36 -12.52
C GLY A 417 46.59 18.29 -13.16
N VAL A 418 47.54 19.07 -12.63
CA VAL A 418 48.95 19.14 -13.11
C VAL A 418 49.74 17.84 -12.89
N HIS A 419 49.21 16.93 -12.07
CA HIS A 419 49.81 15.64 -11.72
C HIS A 419 49.32 14.48 -12.60
N ALA A 420 48.24 14.70 -13.37
CA ALA A 420 47.66 13.67 -14.22
C ALA A 420 48.67 13.11 -15.22
N GLY A 421 48.85 11.78 -15.22
CA GLY A 421 49.70 11.07 -16.18
C GLY A 421 51.21 11.32 -16.02
N LYS A 422 51.65 11.93 -14.91
CA LYS A 422 53.07 12.18 -14.66
C LYS A 422 53.82 11.00 -14.05
N TRP A 423 53.10 10.13 -13.35
CA TRP A 423 53.68 9.04 -12.56
C TRP A 423 52.92 7.74 -12.80
N THR A 424 53.64 6.63 -12.73
CA THR A 424 53.10 5.30 -13.03
C THR A 424 53.39 4.29 -11.92
N THR A 425 54.27 4.64 -10.98
CA THR A 425 54.61 3.78 -9.84
C THR A 425 54.38 4.49 -8.52
N CYS A 426 54.05 3.73 -7.47
CA CYS A 426 53.89 4.29 -6.12
C CYS A 426 55.19 4.93 -5.61
N ASN A 427 56.34 4.39 -6.01
CA ASN A 427 57.67 4.85 -5.61
C ASN A 427 58.05 6.23 -6.19
N ASP A 428 57.31 6.71 -7.20
CA ASP A 428 57.52 8.04 -7.77
C ASP A 428 57.23 9.15 -6.72
N CYS A 429 56.33 8.89 -5.77
CA CYS A 429 56.00 9.80 -4.67
C CYS A 429 56.41 9.24 -3.30
N HIS A 430 56.31 7.91 -3.13
CA HIS A 430 56.64 7.22 -1.88
C HIS A 430 58.09 6.76 -1.90
N VAL A 431 58.97 7.63 -1.38
CA VAL A 431 60.43 7.47 -1.44
C VAL A 431 60.96 6.30 -0.61
N ASN A 432 60.15 5.70 0.27
CA ASN A 432 60.53 4.50 1.00
C ASN A 432 59.81 3.26 0.44
N PRO A 433 60.52 2.31 -0.19
CA PRO A 433 59.92 1.12 -0.81
C PRO A 433 59.33 0.13 0.20
N THR A 434 59.66 0.27 1.49
CA THR A 434 59.15 -0.59 2.58
C THR A 434 58.16 0.15 3.49
N ASN A 435 57.95 1.45 3.30
CA ASN A 435 57.00 2.22 4.09
C ASN A 435 56.36 3.34 3.25
N PHE A 436 55.19 3.04 2.68
CA PHE A 436 54.41 3.97 1.85
C PHE A 436 53.73 5.10 2.65
N THR A 437 53.94 5.20 3.98
CA THR A 437 53.59 6.43 4.71
C THR A 437 54.63 7.54 4.53
N VAL A 438 55.83 7.19 4.05
CA VAL A 438 56.89 8.17 3.76
C VAL A 438 56.77 8.58 2.30
N PHE A 439 56.49 9.87 2.09
CA PHE A 439 56.37 10.47 0.76
C PHE A 439 57.20 11.74 0.66
N SER A 440 57.47 12.18 -0.56
CA SER A 440 58.18 13.42 -0.80
C SER A 440 57.51 14.29 -1.85
N CYS A 441 57.23 15.54 -1.49
CA CYS A 441 56.79 16.57 -2.44
C CYS A 441 57.98 17.41 -2.96
N VAL A 442 59.07 17.43 -2.19
CA VAL A 442 60.22 18.33 -2.37
C VAL A 442 61.33 17.74 -3.23
N THR A 443 61.30 16.43 -3.47
CA THR A 443 62.24 15.75 -4.38
C THR A 443 61.78 15.80 -5.85
N CYS A 444 60.72 16.57 -6.12
CA CYS A 444 60.14 16.76 -7.44
C CYS A 444 60.63 18.08 -8.05
N HIS A 445 60.82 18.11 -9.37
CA HIS A 445 61.44 19.22 -10.13
C HIS A 445 60.69 20.57 -10.09
N ALA A 446 59.48 20.64 -9.52
CA ALA A 446 58.65 21.85 -9.48
C ALA A 446 58.62 22.53 -8.10
N HIS A 447 59.23 21.91 -7.09
CA HIS A 447 59.15 22.33 -5.69
C HIS A 447 60.51 22.62 -5.08
N ASP A 448 61.51 23.02 -5.86
CA ASP A 448 62.84 23.36 -5.34
C ASP A 448 62.78 24.43 -4.22
N LYS A 449 63.69 24.32 -3.25
CA LYS A 449 63.66 25.11 -2.02
C LYS A 449 63.67 26.62 -2.28
N ALA A 450 64.64 27.12 -3.03
CA ALA A 450 64.81 28.56 -3.25
C ALA A 450 63.57 29.23 -3.90
N PRO A 451 62.98 28.70 -4.99
CA PRO A 451 61.77 29.29 -5.55
C PRO A 451 60.54 29.10 -4.63
N MET A 452 60.45 28.01 -3.87
CA MET A 452 59.35 27.84 -2.90
C MET A 452 59.48 28.81 -1.74
N ASP A 453 60.66 29.01 -1.17
CA ASP A 453 60.90 29.97 -0.09
C ASP A 453 60.50 31.39 -0.51
N ASN A 454 60.89 31.81 -1.73
CA ASN A 454 60.49 33.11 -2.27
C ASN A 454 58.96 33.24 -2.40
N LYS A 455 58.28 32.20 -2.92
CA LYS A 455 56.81 32.16 -3.06
C LYS A 455 56.08 32.15 -1.72
N HIS A 456 56.72 31.69 -0.65
CA HIS A 456 56.14 31.60 0.70
C HIS A 456 56.71 32.62 1.70
N SER A 457 57.42 33.64 1.23
CA SER A 457 58.06 34.69 2.06
C SER A 457 57.10 35.44 2.99
N GLY A 458 55.79 35.49 2.67
CA GLY A 458 54.74 36.06 3.50
C GLY A 458 53.92 35.06 4.32
N VAL A 459 54.25 33.77 4.29
CA VAL A 459 53.48 32.71 4.98
C VAL A 459 54.08 32.44 6.36
N LYS A 460 53.34 32.83 7.40
CA LYS A 460 53.75 32.61 8.79
C LYS A 460 53.87 31.10 9.08
N ASN A 461 54.98 30.70 9.71
CA ASN A 461 55.31 29.30 10.04
C ASN A 461 55.51 28.38 8.81
N TYR A 462 55.88 28.93 7.66
CA TYR A 462 56.29 28.11 6.51
C TYR A 462 57.51 27.25 6.86
N VAL A 463 57.37 25.94 6.64
CA VAL A 463 58.47 24.97 6.77
C VAL A 463 58.57 24.18 5.47
N TYR A 464 59.72 24.23 4.83
CA TYR A 464 60.00 23.49 3.60
C TYR A 464 60.24 22.00 3.88
N ASN A 465 59.16 21.23 3.97
CA ASN A 465 59.20 19.76 3.96
C ASN A 465 57.86 19.20 3.47
N SER A 466 57.89 17.94 3.02
CA SER A 466 56.75 17.26 2.39
C SER A 466 55.50 17.18 3.28
N SER A 467 55.65 16.94 4.58
CA SER A 467 54.52 16.87 5.51
C SER A 467 53.78 18.20 5.62
N ASN A 468 54.52 19.31 5.77
CA ASN A 468 53.94 20.65 5.85
C ASN A 468 53.36 21.10 4.49
N CYS A 469 54.03 20.77 3.39
CA CYS A 469 53.48 20.98 2.04
C CYS A 469 52.14 20.26 1.87
N TYR A 470 52.03 19.00 2.25
CA TYR A 470 50.78 18.24 2.16
C TYR A 470 49.69 18.79 3.10
N SER A 471 50.03 19.18 4.33
CA SER A 471 49.06 19.78 5.25
C SER A 471 48.48 21.09 4.75
N CYS A 472 49.29 21.95 4.11
CA CYS A 472 48.83 23.20 3.50
C CYS A 472 48.16 23.01 2.13
N HIS A 473 48.54 21.96 1.39
CA HIS A 473 48.06 21.67 0.03
C HIS A 473 47.52 20.23 -0.09
N PRO A 474 46.49 19.84 0.68
CA PRO A 474 46.01 18.46 0.72
C PRO A 474 45.46 18.00 -0.64
N ASN A 475 44.94 18.94 -1.44
CA ASN A 475 44.39 18.66 -2.77
C ASN A 475 45.40 18.96 -3.91
N GLY A 476 46.68 19.18 -3.61
CA GLY A 476 47.70 19.47 -4.62
C GLY A 476 47.53 20.80 -5.36
N THR A 477 46.66 21.69 -4.87
CA THR A 477 46.43 23.04 -5.42
C THR A 477 46.98 24.10 -4.47
N LYS A 478 47.38 25.25 -5.03
CA LYS A 478 47.58 26.47 -4.23
C LYS A 478 46.21 26.84 -3.59
N PRO A 479 46.17 27.21 -2.30
CA PRO A 479 44.95 27.73 -1.69
C PRO A 479 44.48 29.02 -2.34
#